data_AF-A0A959PGR5-F1
#
_entry.id   AF-A0A959PGR5-F1
#
_cell.length_a   1.000
_cell.length_b   1.000
_cell.length_c   1.000
_cell.angle_alpha   90.00
_cell.angle_beta   90.00
_cell.angle_gamma   90.00
#
_symmetry.space_group_name_H-M   'P 1'
#
loop_
_entity.id
_entity.type
_entity.pdbx_description
1 polymer ?
#
loop_
_entity_poly.entity_id
_entity_poly.type
_entity_poly.pdbx_seq_one_letter_code
_entity_poly.pdbx_strand_id
1 'polypeptide(L)'
;MERDIQWARSRHNRRLKKIAQRVDIDENLTTYVARHSFATIAKRKNIPLAAIQELLGHTSIKTTEIYLDSLSSETLDEYQRKILEC
;
A
#
# COMPACT_ATOMS: atom_id res chain seq x y z
N MET A 1 4.61 -23.13 14.22
CA MET A 1 4.02 -21.78 14.17
C MET A 1 4.64 -20.91 13.08
N GLU A 2 5.93 -20.56 13.16
CA GLU A 2 6.56 -19.64 12.17
C GLU A 2 6.63 -20.24 10.75
N ARG A 3 6.95 -21.54 10.64
CA ARG A 3 6.90 -22.29 9.37
C ARG A 3 5.48 -22.37 8.79
N ASP A 4 4.47 -22.59 9.61
CA ASP A 4 3.08 -22.75 9.14
C ASP A 4 2.56 -21.46 8.49
N ILE A 5 2.91 -20.31 9.06
CA ILE A 5 2.58 -18.99 8.50
C ILE A 5 3.25 -18.79 7.14
N GLN A 6 4.54 -19.13 7.03
CA GLN A 6 5.27 -19.02 5.78
C GLN A 6 4.65 -19.90 4.68
N TRP A 7 4.28 -21.14 5.01
CA TRP A 7 3.62 -22.05 4.09
C TRP A 7 2.23 -21.57 3.67
N ALA A 8 1.44 -21.06 4.60
CA ALA A 8 0.13 -20.47 4.32
C ALA A 8 0.26 -19.28 3.36
N ARG A 9 1.24 -18.39 3.59
CA ARG A 9 1.54 -17.25 2.71
C ARG A 9 1.94 -17.70 1.31
N SER A 10 2.85 -18.67 1.20
CA SER A 10 3.28 -19.22 -0.10
C SER A 10 2.13 -19.85 -0.87
N ARG A 11 1.27 -20.60 -0.19
CA ARG A 11 0.05 -21.18 -0.78
C ARG A 11 -0.90 -20.08 -1.27
N HIS A 12 -1.07 -19.01 -0.50
CA HIS A 12 -1.91 -17.88 -0.87
C HIS A 12 -1.34 -17.13 -2.09
N ASN A 13 -0.05 -16.80 -2.09
CA ASN A 13 0.61 -16.14 -3.24
C ASN A 13 0.54 -17.00 -4.52
N ARG A 14 0.64 -18.32 -4.41
CA ARG A 14 0.45 -19.22 -5.57
C ARG A 14 -0.96 -19.13 -6.16
N ARG A 15 -1.98 -18.92 -5.32
CA ARG A 15 -3.37 -18.69 -5.78
C ARG A 15 -3.51 -17.31 -6.40
N LEU A 16 -2.91 -16.28 -5.82
CA LEU A 16 -2.89 -14.92 -6.40
C LEU A 16 -2.26 -14.91 -7.80
N LYS A 17 -1.15 -15.62 -7.99
CA LYS A 17 -0.54 -15.78 -9.33
C LYS A 17 -1.51 -16.39 -10.35
N LYS A 18 -2.30 -17.39 -9.96
CA LYS A 18 -3.33 -17.98 -10.83
C LYS A 18 -4.46 -17.01 -11.14
N ILE A 19 -4.81 -16.13 -10.19
CA ILE A 19 -5.81 -15.09 -10.42
C ILE A 19 -5.26 -14.06 -11.40
N ALA A 20 -4.03 -13.57 -11.20
CA ALA A 20 -3.36 -12.62 -12.10
C ALA A 20 -3.41 -13.10 -13.57
N GLN A 21 -3.05 -14.36 -13.79
CA GLN A 21 -3.09 -15.00 -15.11
C GLN A 21 -4.50 -15.13 -15.72
N ARG A 22 -5.56 -15.14 -14.91
CA ARG A 22 -6.94 -15.26 -15.39
C ARG A 22 -7.57 -13.92 -15.76
N VAL A 23 -6.99 -12.82 -15.29
CA VAL A 23 -7.49 -11.46 -15.49
C VAL A 23 -6.48 -10.59 -16.23
N ASP A 24 -5.49 -11.22 -16.87
CA ASP A 24 -4.44 -10.58 -17.68
C ASP A 24 -3.69 -9.45 -16.94
N ILE A 25 -3.32 -9.71 -15.69
CA ILE A 25 -2.40 -8.87 -14.92
C ILE A 25 -0.98 -9.45 -15.06
N ASP A 26 -0.07 -8.66 -15.63
CA ASP A 26 1.33 -9.03 -15.86
C ASP A 26 2.16 -9.01 -14.58
N GLU A 27 1.79 -8.16 -13.61
CA GLU A 27 2.50 -8.05 -12.35
C GLU A 27 2.36 -9.29 -11.47
N ASN A 28 3.43 -9.61 -10.75
CA ASN A 28 3.43 -10.72 -9.80
C ASN A 28 2.61 -10.39 -8.53
N LEU A 29 1.32 -10.73 -8.55
CA LEU A 29 0.44 -10.53 -7.40
C LEU A 29 0.88 -11.33 -6.17
N THR A 30 1.11 -10.62 -5.07
CA THR A 30 1.38 -11.18 -3.74
C THR A 30 0.56 -10.46 -2.69
N THR A 31 0.49 -10.99 -1.48
CA THR A 31 -0.12 -10.29 -0.34
C THR A 31 0.54 -8.93 -0.04
N TYR A 32 1.79 -8.73 -0.45
CA TYR A 32 2.51 -7.46 -0.32
C TYR A 32 2.01 -6.41 -1.32
N VAL A 33 1.69 -6.83 -2.54
CA VAL A 33 1.12 -5.94 -3.57
C VAL A 33 -0.21 -5.36 -3.09
N ALA A 34 -1.11 -6.19 -2.54
CA ALA A 34 -2.39 -5.71 -2.01
C ALA A 34 -2.23 -4.67 -0.89
N ARG A 35 -1.26 -4.88 0.03
CA ARG A 35 -0.94 -3.91 1.10
C ARG A 35 -0.45 -2.59 0.52
N HIS A 36 0.43 -2.64 -0.47
CA HIS A 36 0.93 -1.44 -1.15
C HIS A 36 -0.17 -0.69 -1.89
N SER A 37 -0.98 -1.39 -2.68
CA SER A 37 -2.11 -0.80 -3.38
C SER A 37 -3.07 -0.10 -2.42
N PHE A 38 -3.38 -0.73 -1.28
CA PHE A 38 -4.21 -0.10 -0.24
C PHE A 38 -3.59 1.19 0.28
N ALA A 39 -2.30 1.17 0.66
CA ALA A 39 -1.61 2.34 1.19
C ALA A 39 -1.57 3.48 0.17
N THR A 40 -1.23 3.19 -1.09
CA THR A 40 -1.20 4.16 -2.18
C THR A 40 -2.58 4.76 -2.44
N ILE A 41 -3.64 3.96 -2.48
CA ILE A 41 -5.02 4.45 -2.68
C ILE A 41 -5.46 5.32 -1.49
N ALA A 42 -5.21 4.88 -0.26
CA ALA A 42 -5.55 5.64 0.94
C ALA A 42 -4.83 7.00 0.96
N LYS A 43 -3.55 7.00 0.56
CA LYS A 43 -2.75 8.22 0.46
C LYS A 43 -3.26 9.17 -0.63
N ARG A 44 -3.60 8.66 -1.81
CA ARG A 44 -4.25 9.43 -2.90
C ARG A 44 -5.62 9.99 -2.51
N LYS A 45 -6.30 9.37 -1.55
CA LYS A 45 -7.54 9.87 -0.96
C LYS A 45 -7.30 10.86 0.18
N ASN A 46 -6.07 11.35 0.35
CA ASN A 46 -5.68 12.29 1.39
C ASN A 46 -5.98 11.80 2.82
N ILE A 47 -6.03 10.48 3.03
CA ILE A 47 -6.18 9.91 4.37
C ILE A 47 -4.89 10.20 5.17
N PRO A 48 -5.00 10.67 6.43
CA PRO A 48 -3.83 10.96 7.26
C PRO A 48 -2.91 9.74 7.41
N LEU A 49 -1.59 9.98 7.35
CA LEU A 49 -0.59 8.91 7.40
C LEU A 49 -0.71 8.05 8.67
N ALA A 50 -1.01 8.69 9.81
CA ALA A 50 -1.25 8.00 11.08
C ALA A 50 -2.44 7.04 11.01
N ALA A 51 -3.54 7.44 10.36
CA ALA A 51 -4.70 6.58 10.17
C ALA A 51 -4.38 5.41 9.22
N ILE A 52 -3.62 5.64 8.14
CA ILE A 52 -3.15 4.57 7.24
C ILE A 52 -2.27 3.58 8.01
N GLN A 53 -1.37 4.07 8.86
CA GLN A 53 -0.49 3.25 9.68
C GLN A 53 -1.28 2.34 10.64
N GLU A 54 -2.28 2.91 11.31
CA GLU A 54 -3.17 2.18 12.22
C GLU A 54 -4.00 1.12 11.47
N LEU A 55 -4.58 1.48 10.31
CA LEU A 55 -5.32 0.56 9.44
C LEU A 55 -4.45 -0.61 8.95
N LEU A 56 -3.15 -0.40 8.78
CA LEU A 56 -2.19 -1.44 8.38
C LEU A 56 -1.63 -2.24 9.57
N GLY A 57 -1.95 -1.85 10.81
CA GLY A 57 -1.45 -2.47 12.03
C GLY A 57 0.07 -2.29 12.22
N HIS A 58 0.66 -1.23 11.66
CA HIS A 58 2.09 -0.95 11.78
C HIS A 58 2.38 -0.24 13.11
N THR A 59 3.22 -0.83 13.95
CA THR A 59 3.64 -0.25 15.23
C THR A 59 4.73 0.83 15.10
N SER A 60 5.29 1.03 13.90
CA SER A 60 6.34 2.03 13.63
C SER A 60 6.04 2.87 12.39
N ILE A 61 6.27 4.19 12.51
CA ILE A 61 6.17 5.19 11.42
C ILE A 61 7.19 4.92 10.30
N LYS A 62 8.32 4.28 10.61
CA LYS A 62 9.45 4.10 9.68
C LYS A 62 9.11 3.24 8.45
N THR A 63 8.12 2.34 8.56
CA THR A 63 7.60 1.55 7.43
C THR A 63 6.59 2.35 6.59
N THR A 64 6.05 3.43 7.16
CA THR A 64 5.05 4.31 6.54
C THR A 64 5.68 5.51 5.84
N GLU A 65 6.92 5.89 6.21
CA GLU A 65 7.70 6.95 5.54
C GLU A 65 8.02 6.63 4.07
N ILE A 66 8.17 5.35 3.69
CA ILE A 66 8.35 4.93 2.28
C ILE A 66 7.18 5.43 1.40
N TYR A 67 6.00 5.69 1.98
CA TYR A 67 4.86 6.22 1.23
C TYR A 67 4.90 7.74 1.02
N LEU A 68 5.74 8.49 1.75
CA LEU A 68 5.91 9.94 1.52
C LEU A 68 6.58 10.22 0.18
N ASP A 69 7.55 9.37 -0.22
CA ASP A 69 8.20 9.44 -1.54
C ASP A 69 7.26 9.14 -2.71
N SER A 70 6.06 8.59 -2.44
CA SER A 70 5.07 8.22 -3.45
C SER A 70 3.99 9.27 -3.72
N LEU A 71 4.07 10.45 -3.07
CA LEU A 71 3.15 11.54 -3.33
C LEU A 71 3.33 12.07 -4.75
N SER A 72 2.25 12.12 -5.53
CA SER A 72 2.31 12.71 -6.87
C SER A 72 2.48 14.23 -6.78
N SER A 73 3.16 14.81 -7.78
CA SER A 73 3.34 16.27 -7.88
C SER A 73 2.01 17.01 -7.76
N GLU A 74 0.94 16.49 -8.36
CA GLU A 74 -0.38 17.16 -8.30
C GLU A 74 -0.92 17.26 -6.87
N THR A 75 -0.66 16.24 -6.05
CA THR A 75 -1.10 16.23 -4.64
C THR A 75 -0.31 17.23 -3.82
N LEU A 76 1.00 17.36 -4.09
CA LEU A 76 1.86 18.37 -3.46
C LEU A 76 1.44 19.78 -3.87
N ASP A 77 1.13 19.99 -5.15
CA ASP A 77 0.66 21.26 -5.68
C ASP A 77 -0.68 21.67 -5.05
N GLU A 78 -1.60 20.72 -4.82
CA GLU A 78 -2.87 20.98 -4.11
C GLU A 78 -2.61 21.43 -2.67
N TYR A 79 -1.71 20.76 -1.95
CA TYR A 79 -1.37 21.14 -0.58
C TYR A 79 -0.68 22.50 -0.52
N GLN A 80 0.23 22.77 -1.45
CA GLN A 80 0.91 24.06 -1.54
C GLN A 80 -0.09 25.20 -1.81
N ARG A 81 -1.06 24.97 -2.70
CA ARG A 81 -2.13 25.95 -2.96
C ARG A 81 -2.96 26.24 -1.70
N LYS A 82 -3.35 25.21 -0.94
CA LYS A 82 -4.10 25.38 0.32
C LYS A 82 -3.32 26.17 1.39
N ILE A 83 -1.99 26.08 1.42
CA ILE A 83 -1.17 26.85 2.35
C ILE A 83 -1.08 28.32 1.92
N LEU A 84 -1.01 28.58 0.60
CA LEU A 84 -0.85 29.92 0.03
C LEU A 84 -2.17 30.69 -0.12
N GLU A 85 -3.32 30.02 -0.02
CA GLU A 85 -4.66 30.63 -0.04
C GLU A 85 -5.17 31.05 1.35
N CYS A 86 -4.31 31.04 2.38
CA CYS A 86 -4.51 31.73 3.66
C CYS A 86 -4.03 33.18 3.58
#